data_AF-A0A103QU54-F1
#
_entry.id   AF-A0A103QU54-F1
#
_cell.length_a   1.000
_cell.length_b   1.000
_cell.length_c   1.000
_cell.angle_alpha   90.00
_cell.angle_beta   90.00
_cell.angle_gamma   90.00
#
_symmetry.space_group_name_H-M   'P 1'
#
loop_
_entity.id
_entity.type
_entity.pdbx_description
1 polymer ?
#
loop_
_entity_poly.entity_id
_entity_poly.type
_entity_poly.pdbx_seq_one_letter_code
_entity_poly.pdbx_strand_id
1 'polypeptide(L)' 'MTEEDALRNGCKAVEDARKRVGDNRNALTKELERVAIEDSEVAEAFRVAGFLFLEAQQETKQ' A
#
# COMPACT_ATOMS: atom_id res chain seq x y z
N MET A 1 6.03 -2.60 -13.94
CA MET A 1 6.51 -2.41 -12.54
C MET A 1 6.87 -3.78 -12.00
N THR A 2 8.02 -3.93 -11.34
CA THR A 2 8.38 -5.18 -10.64
C THR A 2 7.74 -5.21 -9.24
N GLU A 3 7.72 -6.35 -8.56
CA GLU A 3 7.25 -6.45 -7.17
C GLU A 3 8.10 -5.58 -6.23
N GLU A 4 9.41 -5.50 -6.45
CA GLU A 4 10.31 -4.62 -5.69
C GLU A 4 9.92 -3.14 -5.84
N ASP A 5 9.70 -2.69 -7.08
CA ASP A 5 9.30 -1.32 -7.37
C ASP A 5 7.93 -1.00 -6.76
N ALA A 6 6.98 -1.94 -6.87
CA ALA A 6 5.65 -1.81 -6.29
C ALA A 6 5.72 -1.61 -4.77
N LEU A 7 6.48 -2.46 -4.07
CA LEU A 7 6.63 -2.36 -2.61
C LEU A 7 7.34 -1.06 -2.20
N ARG A 8 8.37 -0.64 -2.94
CA ARG A 8 9.07 0.63 -2.70
C ARG A 8 8.12 1.83 -2.86
N ASN A 9 7.31 1.83 -3.91
CA ASN A 9 6.33 2.89 -4.17
C ASN A 9 5.24 2.92 -3.08
N GLY A 10 4.75 1.76 -2.66
CA GLY A 10 3.79 1.64 -1.56
C GLY A 10 4.34 2.21 -0.24
N CYS A 11 5.60 1.89 0.12
CA CYS A 11 6.24 2.43 1.32
C CYS A 11 6.36 3.96 1.25
N LYS A 12 6.79 4.51 0.11
CA LYS A 12 6.90 5.95 -0.08
C LYS A 12 5.54 6.65 0.04
N ALA A 13 4.49 6.07 -0.53
CA ALA A 13 3.14 6.61 -0.42
C ALA A 13 2.65 6.67 1.04
N VAL A 14 2.98 5.66 1.86
CA VAL A 14 2.68 5.64 3.30
C VAL A 14 3.46 6.70 4.05
N GLU A 15 4.76 6.86 3.78
CA GLU A 15 5.57 7.91 4.40
C GLU A 15 5.05 9.31 4.07
N ASP A 16 4.69 9.55 2.81
CA ASP A 16 4.20 10.85 2.37
C ASP A 16 2.79 11.14 2.90
N ALA A 17 1.91 10.14 2.97
CA ALA A 17 0.62 10.27 3.64
C ALA A 17 0.81 10.61 5.13
N ARG A 18 1.72 9.91 5.82
CA ARG A 18 2.04 10.16 7.23
C ARG A 18 2.59 11.57 7.46
N LYS A 19 3.41 12.11 6.55
CA LYS A 19 3.86 13.52 6.62
C LYS A 19 2.70 14.51 6.51
N ARG A 20 1.64 14.18 5.75
CA ARG A 20 0.48 15.08 5.56
C ARG A 20 -0.51 15.06 6.71
N VAL A 21 -0.76 13.89 7.31
CA VAL A 21 -1.85 13.72 8.31
C VAL A 21 -1.38 13.29 9.70
N GLY A 22 -0.07 13.06 9.89
CA GLY A 22 0.51 12.63 11.15
C GLY A 22 0.24 11.16 11.49
N ASP A 23 0.34 10.82 12.78
CA ASP A 23 0.23 9.44 13.30
C ASP A 23 -1.20 8.99 13.60
N ASN A 24 -2.21 9.77 13.22
CA ASN A 24 -3.60 9.36 13.42
C ASN A 24 -3.98 8.26 12.42
N ARG A 25 -4.21 7.05 12.92
CA ARG A 25 -4.55 5.87 12.11
C ARG A 25 -5.70 6.13 11.12
N ASN A 26 -6.80 6.72 11.57
CA ASN A 26 -7.98 6.93 10.72
C ASN A 26 -7.70 7.97 9.62
N ALA A 27 -6.96 9.03 9.96
CA ALA A 27 -6.57 10.03 8.99
C ALA A 27 -5.59 9.45 7.96
N LEU A 28 -4.62 8.64 8.42
CA LEU A 28 -3.66 7.96 7.55
C LEU A 28 -4.35 7.00 6.59
N THR A 29 -5.28 6.17 7.07
CA THR A 29 -6.03 5.25 6.20
C THR A 29 -6.84 5.99 5.15
N LYS A 30 -7.58 7.05 5.52
CA LYS A 30 -8.34 7.85 4.55
C LYS A 30 -7.45 8.53 3.51
N GLU A 31 -6.29 9.01 3.93
CA GLU A 31 -5.33 9.64 3.02
C GLU A 31 -4.73 8.61 2.05
N LEU A 32 -4.43 7.40 2.52
CA LEU A 32 -3.96 6.32 1.66
C LEU A 32 -5.03 5.86 0.65
N GLU A 33 -6.29 5.78 1.07
CA GLU A 33 -7.42 5.51 0.17
C GLU A 33 -7.54 6.58 -0.92
N ARG A 34 -7.48 7.86 -0.52
CA ARG A 34 -7.53 9.00 -1.45
C ARG A 34 -6.39 8.94 -2.46
N VAL A 35 -5.16 8.74 -2.01
CA VAL A 35 -3.98 8.66 -2.89
C VAL A 35 -4.09 7.47 -3.84
N ALA A 36 -4.53 6.30 -3.37
CA ALA A 36 -4.71 5.13 -4.24
C ALA A 36 -5.82 5.33 -5.29
N ILE A 37 -6.83 6.17 -5.02
CA ILE A 37 -7.85 6.53 -6.02
C ILE A 37 -7.27 7.48 -7.08
N GLU A 38 -6.38 8.38 -6.69
CA GLU A 38 -5.82 9.42 -7.56
C GLU A 38 -4.58 8.98 -8.34
N ASP A 39 -3.81 8.03 -7.82
CA ASP A 39 -2.54 7.55 -8.37
C ASP A 39 -2.61 6.04 -8.63
N SER A 40 -2.65 5.67 -9.91
CA SER A 40 -2.74 4.28 -10.34
C SER A 40 -1.49 3.45 -10.02
N GLU A 41 -0.31 4.06 -9.90
CA GLU A 41 0.90 3.34 -9.48
C GLU A 41 0.83 2.98 -8.00
N VAL A 42 0.31 3.88 -7.16
CA VAL A 42 0.07 3.60 -5.73
C VAL A 42 -1.03 2.55 -5.54
N ALA A 43 -2.10 2.62 -6.34
CA ALA A 43 -3.15 1.61 -6.34
C ALA A 43 -2.58 0.21 -6.64
N GLU A 44 -1.75 0.13 -7.68
CA GLU A 44 -1.11 -1.10 -8.10
C GLU A 44 -0.12 -1.62 -7.04
N ALA A 45 0.64 -0.73 -6.41
CA ALA A 45 1.52 -1.08 -5.29
C ALA A 45 0.75 -1.76 -4.13
N PHE A 46 -0.38 -1.21 -3.72
CA PHE A 46 -1.21 -1.80 -2.68
C PHE A 46 -1.87 -3.12 -3.11
N ARG A 47 -2.25 -3.23 -4.39
CA ARG A 47 -2.75 -4.49 -4.96
C ARG A 47 -1.70 -5.60 -4.89
N VAL A 48 -0.45 -5.31 -5.28
CA VAL A 48 0.68 -6.27 -5.21
C VAL A 48 0.94 -6.69 -3.77
N ALA A 49 1.00 -5.74 -2.82
CA ALA A 49 1.18 -6.06 -1.41
C ALA A 49 0.06 -6.96 -0.86
N GLY A 50 -1.20 -6.67 -1.20
CA GLY A 50 -2.35 -7.49 -0.82
C GLY A 50 -2.31 -8.88 -1.44
N PHE A 51 -1.94 -8.99 -2.71
CA PHE A 51 -1.78 -10.27 -3.40
C PHE A 51 -0.72 -11.15 -2.71
N LEU A 52 0.47 -10.61 -2.43
CA LEU A 52 1.54 -11.35 -1.75
C LEU A 52 1.13 -11.82 -0.35
N PHE A 53 0.38 -11.01 0.40
CA PHE A 53 -0.16 -11.42 1.69
C PHE A 53 -1.13 -12.60 1.56
N LEU A 54 -2.03 -12.56 0.58
CA LEU A 54 -3.00 -13.64 0.35
C LEU A 54 -2.32 -14.95 -0.09
N GLU A 55 -1.32 -14.88 -0.96
CA GLU A 55 -0.52 -16.05 -1.38
C GLU A 55 0.18 -16.69 -0.18
N ALA A 56 0.87 -15.89 0.64
CA ALA A 56 1.55 -16.39 1.83
C ALA A 56 0.59 -17.09 2.82
N GLN A 57 -0.64 -16.59 2.96
CA GLN A 57 -1.66 -17.23 3.80
C GLN A 57 -2.20 -18.54 3.19
N GLN A 58 -2.22 -18.66 1.86
CA GLN A 58 -2.64 -19.90 1.19
C GLN A 58 -1.57 -20.99 1.29
N GLU A 59 -0.29 -20.64 1.19
CA GLU A 59 0.82 -21.59 1.39
C GLU A 59 0.85 -22.15 2.82
N THR A 60 0.45 -21.37 3.83
CA THR A 60 0.35 -21.87 5.22
C THR A 60 -0.78 -22.87 5.48
N LYS A 61 -1.66 -23.12 4.50
CA LYS A 61 -2.77 -24.09 4.59
C LYS A 61 -2.44 -25.47 3.99
N GLN A 62 -1.20 -25.69 3.53
CA GLN A 62 -0.74 -26.98 3.01
C GLN A 62 -0.07 -27.84 4.08
#